data_AF-A0A4R4C133-F1
#
_entry.id   AF-A0A4R4C133-F1
#
_cell.length_a   1.000
_cell.length_b   1.000
_cell.length_c   1.000
_cell.angle_alpha   90.00
_cell.angle_beta   90.00
_cell.angle_gamma   90.00
#
_symmetry.space_group_name_H-M   'P 1'
#
loop_
_entity.id
_entity.type
_entity.pdbx_description
1 polymer ?
#
loop_
_entity_poly.entity_id
_entity_poly.type
_entity_poly.pdbx_seq_one_letter_code
_entity_poly.pdbx_strand_id
1 'polypeptide(L)'
;MVDTWLLACNACGRCCNSAPTLSLRELFRHRHRFVGALTIRRVPKRRTGERWRAGGREYALDAEDVAASDALSARLFHRTGGAGSEWIALTLQGYDYPSLGRCAALADDGRCSVHADKPSICRAVPLDPMLPDRLQSRVLAARRVDAGWLGANCIVETASAQSSVESSFPIPLVTAGQVADRAALDAHRDALVFERAVWRDAVFASLTDGGQDVRHALSRLAPGGYLTVSIVPVLLAVSQVSEYCRTRCIEVIDAQLALIGMNIETALARRHADDRPATRELRGFAQALERARHALAAMPAPVAGIREDAARIDAWLADRPDVDTLAA
;
A
#
# COMPACT_ATOMS: atom_id res chain seq x y z
N MET A 1 -11.48 -28.69 -2.52
CA MET A 1 -10.84 -27.43 -2.10
C MET A 1 -11.98 -26.56 -1.56
N VAL A 2 -11.74 -25.62 -0.63
CA VAL A 2 -12.82 -24.72 -0.24
C VAL A 2 -12.87 -23.62 -1.28
N ASP A 3 -13.89 -23.71 -2.11
CA ASP A 3 -14.00 -22.90 -3.32
C ASP A 3 -14.87 -21.66 -3.10
N THR A 4 -15.47 -21.52 -1.91
CA THR A 4 -16.33 -20.38 -1.58
C THR A 4 -15.99 -19.83 -0.20
N TRP A 5 -15.73 -18.52 -0.16
CA TRP A 5 -15.30 -17.75 1.00
C TRP A 5 -16.14 -16.49 1.15
N LEU A 6 -16.43 -16.14 2.40
CA LEU A 6 -17.30 -15.05 2.81
C LEU A 6 -16.60 -14.13 3.84
N LEU A 7 -17.04 -12.86 3.91
CA LEU A 7 -16.60 -11.88 4.91
C LEU A 7 -17.76 -11.32 5.73
N ALA A 8 -17.71 -11.47 7.05
CA ALA A 8 -18.59 -10.78 8.00
C ALA A 8 -17.85 -9.58 8.65
N CYS A 9 -17.66 -8.50 7.90
CA CYS A 9 -16.90 -7.33 8.37
C CYS A 9 -17.71 -6.49 9.36
N ASN A 10 -17.17 -6.31 10.57
CA ASN A 10 -17.79 -5.50 11.63
C ASN A 10 -17.05 -4.18 11.90
N ALA A 11 -16.22 -3.72 10.94
CA ALA A 11 -15.38 -2.53 11.08
C ALA A 11 -14.40 -2.53 12.27
N CYS A 12 -14.11 -3.70 12.85
CA CYS A 12 -13.40 -3.86 14.12
C CYS A 12 -11.86 -3.84 14.02
N GLY A 13 -11.30 -3.65 12.82
CA GLY A 13 -9.85 -3.63 12.61
C GLY A 13 -9.16 -5.00 12.65
N ARG A 14 -9.78 -6.09 13.12
CA ARG A 14 -9.10 -7.39 13.31
C ARG A 14 -8.39 -7.93 12.06
N CYS A 15 -9.02 -7.79 10.90
CA CYS A 15 -8.45 -8.20 9.62
C CYS A 15 -7.61 -7.10 8.92
N CYS A 16 -7.53 -5.89 9.47
CA CYS A 16 -6.82 -4.75 8.87
C CYS A 16 -6.14 -3.87 9.94
N ASN A 17 -5.51 -4.48 10.95
CA ASN A 17 -5.00 -3.78 12.13
C ASN A 17 -3.60 -3.19 11.96
N SER A 18 -3.12 -3.07 10.72
CA SER A 18 -1.84 -2.47 10.40
C SER A 18 -2.03 -1.16 9.65
N ALA A 19 -0.98 -0.33 9.63
CA ALA A 19 -0.96 0.85 8.80
C ALA A 19 -1.02 0.45 7.31
N PRO A 20 -1.95 1.02 6.53
CA PRO A 20 -2.24 0.53 5.19
C PRO A 20 -1.20 0.99 4.16
N THR A 21 -1.05 0.22 3.09
CA THR A 21 -0.56 0.76 1.82
C THR A 21 -1.53 1.82 1.29
N LEU A 22 -1.02 2.93 0.79
CA LEU A 22 -1.83 4.04 0.29
C LEU A 22 -1.48 4.28 -1.18
N SER A 23 -2.48 4.60 -1.99
CA SER A 23 -2.21 5.35 -3.23
C SER A 23 -1.81 6.79 -2.89
N LEU A 24 -1.19 7.51 -3.82
CA LEU A 24 -0.80 8.91 -3.68
C LEU A 24 -2.01 9.78 -3.33
N ARG A 25 -3.14 9.62 -4.02
CA ARG A 25 -4.39 10.34 -3.70
C ARG A 25 -4.89 10.03 -2.30
N GLU A 26 -4.78 8.77 -1.85
CA GLU A 26 -5.21 8.37 -0.51
C GLU A 26 -4.27 8.91 0.56
N LEU A 27 -2.96 8.96 0.32
CA LEU A 27 -2.00 9.62 1.21
C LEU A 27 -2.33 11.11 1.33
N PHE A 28 -2.68 11.76 0.22
CA PHE A 28 -3.03 13.19 0.21
C PHE A 28 -4.33 13.42 0.97
N ARG A 29 -5.34 12.58 0.77
CA ARG A 29 -6.61 12.63 1.50
C ARG A 29 -6.41 12.42 3.00
N HIS A 30 -5.62 11.42 3.37
CA HIS A 30 -5.39 11.00 4.76
C HIS A 30 -4.10 11.57 5.38
N ARG A 31 -3.61 12.69 4.85
CA ARG A 31 -2.34 13.35 5.24
C ARG A 31 -2.23 13.74 6.72
N HIS A 32 -3.34 13.81 7.45
CA HIS A 32 -3.37 14.10 8.89
C HIS A 32 -3.58 12.85 9.75
N ARG A 33 -3.74 11.67 9.13
CA ARG A 33 -4.06 10.40 9.82
C ARG A 33 -2.90 9.42 9.80
N PHE A 34 -2.23 9.31 8.65
CA PHE A 34 -1.12 8.38 8.45
C PHE A 34 0.15 9.17 8.14
N VAL A 35 1.24 8.87 8.85
CA VAL A 35 2.56 9.30 8.42
C VAL A 35 2.91 8.49 7.18
N GLY A 36 3.15 9.15 6.05
CA GLY A 36 3.54 8.49 4.82
C GLY A 36 5.01 8.10 4.85
N ALA A 37 5.29 6.89 4.38
CA ALA A 37 6.63 6.44 4.01
C ALA A 37 6.61 5.80 2.62
N LEU A 38 7.74 5.87 1.92
CA LEU A 38 7.97 5.10 0.69
C LEU A 38 8.61 3.76 1.07
N THR A 39 7.92 2.68 0.74
CA THR A 39 8.43 1.32 0.88
C THR A 39 8.99 0.87 -0.47
N ILE A 40 10.25 0.39 -0.46
CA ILE A 40 10.93 -0.21 -1.59
C ILE A 40 11.11 -1.69 -1.27
N ARG A 41 10.34 -2.55 -1.94
CA ARG A 41 10.28 -3.99 -1.64
C ARG A 41 10.82 -4.83 -2.79
N ARG A 42 11.68 -5.79 -2.47
CA ARG A 42 12.09 -6.85 -3.40
C ARG A 42 11.02 -7.93 -3.44
N VAL A 43 10.30 -8.03 -4.54
CA VAL A 43 9.25 -9.02 -4.76
C VAL A 43 9.88 -10.26 -5.40
N PRO A 44 9.87 -11.42 -4.71
CA PRO A 44 10.48 -12.63 -5.21
C PRO A 44 9.70 -13.17 -6.42
N LYS A 45 10.43 -13.68 -7.41
CA LYS A 45 9.83 -14.40 -8.53
C LYS A 45 9.29 -15.75 -8.06
N ARG A 46 8.04 -16.06 -8.40
CA ARG A 46 7.43 -17.35 -8.11
C ARG A 46 7.98 -18.46 -9.01
N ARG A 47 8.05 -19.68 -8.50
CA ARG A 47 8.56 -20.84 -9.24
C ARG A 47 7.57 -22.00 -9.24
N THR A 48 7.53 -22.75 -10.34
CA THR A 48 6.74 -23.98 -10.39
C THR A 48 7.27 -24.96 -9.36
N GLY A 49 6.38 -25.58 -8.60
CA GLY A 49 6.72 -26.46 -7.48
C GLY A 49 7.07 -25.72 -6.18
N GLU A 50 7.11 -24.39 -6.16
CA GLU A 50 7.26 -23.61 -4.93
C GLU A 50 6.12 -23.95 -3.97
N ARG A 51 6.47 -24.27 -2.72
CA ARG A 51 5.53 -24.70 -1.69
C ARG A 51 4.99 -23.50 -0.93
N TRP A 52 3.67 -23.33 -0.94
CA TRP A 52 2.95 -22.37 -0.13
C TRP A 52 2.11 -23.11 0.90
N ARG A 53 2.37 -22.84 2.18
CA ARG A 53 1.52 -23.27 3.30
C ARG A 53 0.36 -22.29 3.56
N ALA A 54 -0.87 -22.78 3.45
CA ALA A 54 -2.09 -22.02 3.71
C ALA A 54 -3.14 -22.92 4.40
N GLY A 55 -3.72 -22.47 5.51
CA GLY A 55 -4.78 -23.21 6.21
C GLY A 55 -4.37 -24.63 6.66
N GLY A 56 -3.13 -24.81 7.12
CA GLY A 56 -2.60 -26.12 7.53
C GLY A 56 -2.32 -27.10 6.39
N ARG A 57 -2.47 -26.67 5.12
CA ARG A 57 -2.18 -27.46 3.92
C ARG A 57 -1.00 -26.86 3.16
N GLU A 58 -0.27 -27.71 2.46
CA GLU A 58 0.80 -27.30 1.56
C GLU A 58 0.30 -27.42 0.11
N TYR A 59 0.53 -26.38 -0.67
CA TYR A 59 0.17 -26.30 -2.08
C TYR A 59 1.43 -26.00 -2.90
N ALA A 60 1.62 -26.70 -4.02
CA ALA A 60 2.72 -26.46 -4.94
C ALA A 60 2.23 -25.62 -6.12
N LEU A 61 2.86 -24.48 -6.38
CA LEU A 61 2.50 -23.60 -7.50
C LEU A 61 2.65 -24.32 -8.84
N ASP A 62 1.60 -24.28 -9.66
CA ASP A 62 1.64 -24.78 -11.03
C ASP A 62 2.21 -23.73 -12.01
N ALA A 63 2.37 -24.10 -13.28
CA ALA A 63 2.93 -23.21 -14.30
C ALA A 63 2.02 -22.00 -14.58
N GLU A 64 0.70 -22.15 -14.46
CA GLU A 64 -0.25 -21.07 -14.71
C GLU A 64 -0.28 -20.07 -13.56
N ASP A 65 -0.12 -20.53 -12.31
CA ASP A 65 0.04 -19.67 -11.13
C ASP A 65 1.28 -18.77 -11.27
N VAL A 66 2.38 -19.35 -11.74
CA VAL A 66 3.62 -18.61 -11.99
C VAL A 66 3.43 -17.62 -13.12
N ALA A 67 2.85 -18.03 -14.25
CA ALA A 67 2.59 -17.15 -15.38
C ALA A 67 1.66 -15.99 -14.99
N ALA A 68 0.60 -16.24 -14.22
CA ALA A 68 -0.30 -15.21 -13.72
C ALA A 68 0.41 -14.25 -12.75
N SER A 69 1.28 -14.77 -11.87
CA SER A 69 2.07 -13.95 -10.93
C SER A 69 3.07 -13.06 -11.67
N ASP A 70 3.74 -13.59 -12.68
CA ASP A 70 4.67 -12.83 -13.52
C ASP A 70 3.93 -11.76 -14.34
N ALA A 71 2.78 -12.09 -14.94
CA ALA A 71 1.97 -11.14 -15.71
C ALA A 71 1.47 -9.98 -14.83
N LEU A 72 0.97 -10.29 -13.63
CA LEU A 72 0.53 -9.25 -12.68
C LEU A 72 1.72 -8.40 -12.22
N SER A 73 2.86 -9.02 -11.89
CA SER A 73 4.05 -8.30 -11.46
C SER A 73 4.60 -7.38 -12.54
N ALA A 74 4.58 -7.80 -13.81
CA ALA A 74 4.99 -6.98 -14.95
C ALA A 74 4.12 -5.73 -15.13
N ARG A 75 2.82 -5.84 -14.82
CA ARG A 75 1.89 -4.71 -14.83
C ARG A 75 2.15 -3.76 -13.66
N LEU A 76 2.36 -4.29 -12.44
CA LEU A 76 2.35 -3.51 -11.20
C LEU A 76 3.72 -3.00 -10.73
N PHE A 77 4.81 -3.64 -11.12
CA PHE A 77 6.14 -3.46 -10.53
C PHE A 77 7.22 -3.14 -11.57
N HIS A 78 8.39 -2.78 -11.06
CA HIS A 78 9.57 -2.44 -11.86
C HIS A 78 10.51 -3.65 -11.91
N ARG A 79 11.24 -3.83 -13.00
CA ARG A 79 12.20 -4.93 -13.14
C ARG A 79 13.62 -4.39 -12.97
N THR A 80 14.46 -5.07 -12.19
CA THR A 80 15.89 -4.73 -12.11
C THR A 80 16.65 -5.33 -13.29
N GLY A 81 17.58 -4.59 -13.87
CA GLY A 81 18.53 -5.13 -14.84
C GLY A 81 19.59 -6.00 -14.14
N GLY A 82 19.78 -7.25 -14.56
CA GLY A 82 20.78 -8.17 -14.00
C GLY A 82 20.37 -9.64 -14.08
N ALA A 83 21.26 -10.54 -13.64
CA ALA A 83 21.06 -12.00 -13.69
C ALA A 83 19.89 -12.51 -12.83
N GLY A 84 19.38 -11.69 -11.89
CA GLY A 84 18.15 -11.92 -11.16
C GLY A 84 17.02 -11.09 -11.75
N SER A 85 16.07 -11.74 -12.43
CA SER A 85 14.88 -11.10 -13.01
C SER A 85 13.83 -10.76 -11.95
N GLU A 86 14.20 -9.97 -10.96
CA GLU A 86 13.35 -9.69 -9.81
C GLU A 86 12.56 -8.41 -9.98
N TRP A 87 11.47 -8.34 -9.20
CA TRP A 87 10.54 -7.23 -9.22
C TRP A 87 10.80 -6.32 -8.03
N ILE A 88 10.73 -5.01 -8.25
CA ILE A 88 10.79 -3.99 -7.22
C ILE A 88 9.41 -3.33 -7.15
N ALA A 89 8.77 -3.45 -5.99
CA ALA A 89 7.54 -2.74 -5.69
C ALA A 89 7.88 -1.44 -4.95
N LEU A 90 7.41 -0.33 -5.52
CA LEU A 90 7.42 0.98 -4.87
C LEU A 90 6.00 1.28 -4.41
N THR A 91 5.79 1.39 -3.11
CA THR A 91 4.46 1.63 -2.55
C THR A 91 4.53 2.67 -1.45
N LEU A 92 3.53 3.53 -1.35
CA LEU A 92 3.37 4.38 -0.17
C LEU A 92 2.72 3.56 0.93
N GLN A 93 3.17 3.73 2.16
CA GLN A 93 2.65 3.02 3.32
C GLN A 93 2.48 3.98 4.49
N GLY A 94 1.44 3.78 5.28
CA GLY A 94 1.38 4.35 6.61
C GLY A 94 2.52 3.81 7.47
N TYR A 95 3.22 4.71 8.15
CA TYR A 95 4.29 4.41 9.07
C TYR A 95 3.82 4.67 10.49
N ASP A 96 4.10 3.74 11.39
CA ASP A 96 3.65 3.83 12.77
C ASP A 96 4.61 3.15 13.75
N TYR A 97 4.42 3.45 15.03
CA TYR A 97 5.19 2.87 16.11
C TYR A 97 4.81 1.41 16.36
N PRO A 98 5.79 0.48 16.45
CA PRO A 98 5.51 -0.92 16.77
C PRO A 98 4.73 -1.12 18.07
N SER A 99 4.99 -0.27 19.08
CA SER A 99 4.34 -0.36 20.40
C SER A 99 2.83 -0.09 20.38
N LEU A 100 2.30 0.53 19.33
CA LEU A 100 0.86 0.77 19.25
C LEU A 100 0.07 -0.52 19.00
N GLY A 101 0.66 -1.48 18.29
CA GLY A 101 0.02 -2.76 17.97
C GLY A 101 -1.37 -2.64 17.33
N ARG A 102 -1.71 -1.47 16.77
CA ARG A 102 -3.02 -1.17 16.20
C ARG A 102 -2.93 -0.16 15.08
N CYS A 103 -3.89 -0.21 14.15
CA CYS A 103 -3.97 0.77 13.08
C CYS A 103 -4.32 2.15 13.64
N ALA A 104 -3.61 3.20 13.21
CA ALA A 104 -3.89 4.58 13.59
C ALA A 104 -5.35 4.97 13.34
N ALA A 105 -6.00 4.39 12.32
CA ALA A 105 -7.39 4.66 11.96
C ALA A 105 -8.45 4.12 12.94
N LEU A 106 -8.07 3.31 13.94
CA LEU A 106 -9.01 2.81 14.94
C LEU A 106 -9.30 3.88 15.99
N ALA A 107 -10.58 4.18 16.16
CA ALA A 107 -11.08 5.00 17.26
C ALA A 107 -11.04 4.21 18.58
N ASP A 108 -11.32 4.90 19.68
CA ASP A 108 -11.23 4.30 21.02
C ASP A 108 -12.28 3.22 21.29
N ASP A 109 -13.38 3.23 20.54
CA ASP A 109 -14.38 2.16 20.51
C ASP A 109 -13.93 0.92 19.69
N GLY A 110 -12.71 0.95 19.13
CA GLY A 110 -12.15 -0.10 18.30
C GLY A 110 -12.72 -0.17 16.88
N ARG A 111 -13.54 0.81 16.46
CA ARG A 111 -14.09 0.86 15.10
C ARG A 111 -13.19 1.69 14.18
N CYS A 112 -13.16 1.30 12.91
CA CYS A 112 -12.42 2.00 11.88
C CYS A 112 -13.07 3.37 11.59
N SER A 113 -12.40 4.46 11.98
CA SER A 113 -12.93 5.82 11.81
C SER A 113 -12.99 6.28 10.35
N VAL A 114 -12.30 5.57 9.45
CA VAL A 114 -12.29 5.84 7.99
C VAL A 114 -13.10 4.78 7.23
N HIS A 115 -14.06 4.11 7.88
CA HIS A 115 -14.74 2.95 7.29
C HIS A 115 -15.44 3.27 5.94
N ALA A 116 -16.06 4.45 5.84
CA ALA A 116 -16.72 4.90 4.61
C ALA A 116 -15.72 5.21 3.49
N ASP A 117 -14.61 5.88 3.83
CA ASP A 117 -13.61 6.36 2.87
C ASP A 117 -12.29 5.59 2.96
N LYS A 118 -12.39 4.28 3.21
CA LYS A 118 -11.23 3.40 3.38
C LYS A 118 -10.29 3.50 2.19
N PRO A 119 -8.97 3.45 2.43
CA PRO A 119 -8.01 3.18 1.37
C PRO A 119 -8.39 1.92 0.59
N SER A 120 -8.07 1.90 -0.70
CA SER A 120 -8.31 0.79 -1.63
C SER A 120 -7.79 -0.54 -1.10
N ILE A 121 -6.59 -0.56 -0.51
CA ILE A 121 -6.05 -1.78 0.13
C ILE A 121 -6.93 -2.26 1.28
N CYS A 122 -7.48 -1.34 2.09
CA CYS A 122 -8.34 -1.67 3.22
C CYS A 122 -9.71 -2.19 2.78
N ARG A 123 -10.19 -1.78 1.59
CA ARG A 123 -11.39 -2.36 0.96
C ARG A 123 -11.12 -3.73 0.36
N ALA A 124 -9.91 -3.97 -0.14
CA ALA A 124 -9.53 -5.25 -0.72
C ALA A 124 -9.35 -6.35 0.35
N VAL A 125 -8.99 -5.99 1.58
CA VAL A 125 -8.89 -6.94 2.70
C VAL A 125 -10.20 -7.73 2.88
N PRO A 126 -10.15 -9.07 3.04
CA PRO A 126 -8.97 -9.91 3.28
C PRO A 126 -8.36 -10.54 2.02
N LEU A 127 -8.65 -10.04 0.83
CA LEU A 127 -7.93 -10.40 -0.39
C LEU A 127 -6.57 -9.70 -0.46
N ASP A 128 -5.69 -10.16 -1.35
CA ASP A 128 -4.37 -9.57 -1.60
C ASP A 128 -4.27 -9.05 -3.04
N PRO A 129 -4.37 -7.73 -3.29
CA PRO A 129 -4.31 -7.20 -4.65
C PRO A 129 -2.95 -7.38 -5.34
N MET A 130 -1.89 -7.72 -4.60
CA MET A 130 -0.55 -7.98 -5.16
C MET A 130 -0.40 -9.42 -5.66
N LEU A 131 -1.43 -10.26 -5.52
CA LEU A 131 -1.45 -11.63 -6.00
C LEU A 131 -2.56 -11.83 -7.04
N PRO A 132 -2.39 -12.76 -8.01
CA PRO A 132 -3.43 -13.10 -8.97
C PRO A 132 -4.71 -13.61 -8.32
N ASP A 133 -5.83 -13.43 -9.03
CA ASP A 133 -7.18 -13.79 -8.55
C ASP A 133 -7.29 -15.29 -8.23
N ARG A 134 -6.65 -16.14 -9.04
CA ARG A 134 -6.57 -17.60 -8.81
C ARG A 134 -5.90 -18.01 -7.50
N LEU A 135 -5.11 -17.12 -6.89
CA LEU A 135 -4.44 -17.38 -5.61
C LEU A 135 -5.24 -16.89 -4.40
N GLN A 136 -6.37 -16.20 -4.59
CA GLN A 136 -7.06 -15.53 -3.49
C GLN A 136 -7.68 -16.50 -2.48
N SER A 137 -8.22 -17.64 -2.92
CA SER A 137 -8.71 -18.67 -1.99
C SER A 137 -7.61 -19.16 -1.03
N ARG A 138 -6.36 -19.22 -1.51
CA ARG A 138 -5.18 -19.60 -0.71
C ARG A 138 -4.76 -18.49 0.25
N VAL A 139 -4.86 -17.23 -0.20
CA VAL A 139 -4.67 -16.05 0.67
C VAL A 139 -5.66 -16.09 1.85
N LEU A 140 -6.94 -16.34 1.57
CA LEU A 140 -7.99 -16.41 2.59
C LEU A 140 -7.76 -17.58 3.57
N ALA A 141 -7.41 -18.76 3.05
CA ALA A 141 -7.06 -19.91 3.88
C ALA A 141 -5.87 -19.65 4.80
N ALA A 142 -4.85 -18.94 4.32
CA ALA A 142 -3.69 -18.55 5.14
C ALA A 142 -4.09 -17.52 6.21
N ARG A 143 -4.78 -16.45 5.83
CA ARG A 143 -5.16 -15.34 6.73
C ARG A 143 -6.15 -15.77 7.81
N ARG A 144 -7.01 -16.76 7.54
CA ARG A 144 -7.94 -17.31 8.54
C ARG A 144 -7.22 -17.92 9.75
N VAL A 145 -6.08 -18.56 9.54
CA VAL A 145 -5.33 -19.28 10.59
C VAL A 145 -4.14 -18.47 11.15
N ASP A 146 -3.86 -17.32 10.57
CA ASP A 146 -2.74 -16.46 10.96
C ASP A 146 -3.07 -15.67 12.24
N ALA A 147 -2.26 -15.84 13.28
CA ALA A 147 -2.39 -15.11 14.53
C ALA A 147 -2.22 -13.59 14.36
N GLY A 148 -1.48 -13.14 13.33
CA GLY A 148 -1.34 -11.73 12.96
C GLY A 148 -2.65 -11.09 12.45
N TRP A 149 -3.65 -11.91 12.12
CA TRP A 149 -4.99 -11.47 11.71
C TRP A 149 -6.00 -11.49 12.88
N LEU A 150 -5.50 -11.48 14.13
CA LEU A 150 -6.26 -11.35 15.38
C LEU A 150 -7.49 -12.27 15.45
N GLY A 151 -7.33 -13.51 14.97
CA GLY A 151 -8.41 -14.49 14.87
C GLY A 151 -9.53 -13.97 13.98
N ALA A 152 -9.23 -13.69 12.70
CA ALA A 152 -10.15 -13.24 11.66
C ALA A 152 -11.25 -14.28 11.35
N ASN A 153 -12.04 -14.62 12.37
CA ASN A 153 -13.22 -15.47 12.37
C ASN A 153 -14.33 -14.86 11.48
N CYS A 154 -14.16 -13.60 11.07
CA CYS A 154 -14.99 -12.97 10.05
C CYS A 154 -14.72 -13.51 8.62
N ILE A 155 -13.63 -14.25 8.40
CA ILE A 155 -13.36 -14.98 7.15
C ILE A 155 -13.98 -16.36 7.28
N VAL A 156 -15.12 -16.57 6.61
CA VAL A 156 -15.98 -17.74 6.81
C VAL A 156 -16.01 -18.61 5.56
N GLU A 157 -15.95 -19.92 5.75
CA GLU A 157 -16.21 -20.90 4.69
C GLU A 157 -17.71 -21.22 4.67
N THR A 158 -18.31 -21.37 3.49
CA THR A 158 -19.76 -21.60 3.34
C THR A 158 -20.28 -22.81 4.12
N ALA A 159 -19.47 -23.85 4.30
CA ALA A 159 -19.81 -25.04 5.09
C ALA A 159 -20.03 -24.74 6.59
N SER A 160 -19.51 -23.61 7.08
CA SER A 160 -19.64 -23.14 8.48
C SER A 160 -20.66 -22.00 8.66
N ALA A 161 -21.30 -21.52 7.60
CA ALA A 161 -22.20 -20.35 7.63
C ALA A 161 -23.60 -20.65 8.20
N GLN A 162 -23.93 -21.91 8.52
CA GLN A 162 -25.26 -22.30 9.01
C GLN A 162 -25.49 -22.02 10.51
N SER A 163 -24.50 -21.49 11.26
CA SER A 163 -24.56 -21.44 12.73
C SER A 163 -24.44 -20.05 13.38
N SER A 164 -24.25 -18.94 12.65
CA SER A 164 -24.09 -17.62 13.27
C SER A 164 -25.28 -16.71 13.02
N VAL A 165 -26.02 -16.45 14.09
CA VAL A 165 -27.14 -15.51 14.18
C VAL A 165 -26.62 -14.07 14.31
N GLU A 166 -27.37 -13.17 13.65
CA GLU A 166 -27.53 -11.71 13.82
C GLU A 166 -26.47 -10.69 13.31
N SER A 167 -26.91 -10.00 12.23
CA SER A 167 -26.71 -8.59 11.84
C SER A 167 -25.76 -8.24 10.69
N SER A 168 -24.92 -9.15 10.19
CA SER A 168 -24.12 -8.89 8.98
C SER A 168 -24.35 -9.98 7.94
N PHE A 169 -24.98 -9.64 6.82
CA PHE A 169 -25.04 -10.52 5.66
C PHE A 169 -23.60 -10.75 5.18
N PRO A 170 -23.09 -12.00 5.20
CA PRO A 170 -21.71 -12.27 4.79
C PRO A 170 -21.50 -11.88 3.33
N ILE A 171 -20.50 -11.04 3.06
CA ILE A 171 -20.16 -10.56 1.72
C ILE A 171 -19.38 -11.67 1.01
N PRO A 172 -19.79 -12.12 -0.19
CA PRO A 172 -19.00 -13.07 -0.97
C PRO A 172 -17.64 -12.49 -1.35
N LEU A 173 -16.57 -13.23 -1.07
CA LEU A 173 -15.20 -12.90 -1.46
C LEU A 173 -14.74 -13.75 -2.66
N VAL A 174 -14.97 -15.06 -2.56
CA VAL A 174 -14.67 -16.04 -3.60
C VAL A 174 -15.88 -16.97 -3.73
N THR A 175 -16.30 -17.29 -4.94
CA THR A 175 -17.37 -18.25 -5.26
C THR A 175 -16.88 -19.19 -6.34
N ALA A 176 -16.96 -20.50 -6.11
CA ALA A 176 -16.48 -21.54 -7.04
C ALA A 176 -15.03 -21.28 -7.53
N GLY A 177 -14.15 -20.82 -6.63
CA GLY A 177 -12.73 -20.54 -6.91
C GLY A 177 -12.47 -19.21 -7.60
N GLN A 178 -13.50 -18.43 -7.93
CA GLN A 178 -13.39 -17.13 -8.59
C GLN A 178 -13.65 -15.99 -7.60
N VAL A 179 -12.93 -14.88 -7.72
CA VAL A 179 -13.21 -13.68 -6.92
C VAL A 179 -14.62 -13.17 -7.25
N ALA A 180 -15.46 -13.00 -6.22
CA ALA A 180 -16.88 -12.67 -6.38
C ALA A 180 -17.10 -11.21 -6.83
N ASP A 181 -16.34 -10.28 -6.24
CA ASP A 181 -16.29 -8.88 -6.65
C ASP A 181 -14.83 -8.42 -6.72
N ARG A 182 -14.42 -7.98 -7.91
CA ARG A 182 -13.05 -7.53 -8.19
C ARG A 182 -12.85 -6.03 -7.98
N ALA A 183 -13.90 -5.25 -7.75
CA ALA A 183 -13.83 -3.79 -7.73
C ALA A 183 -12.77 -3.25 -6.76
N ALA A 184 -12.65 -3.83 -5.57
CA ALA A 184 -11.64 -3.40 -4.60
C ALA A 184 -10.20 -3.79 -4.99
N LEU A 185 -10.01 -4.95 -5.62
CA LEU A 185 -8.71 -5.38 -6.15
C LEU A 185 -8.28 -4.49 -7.30
N ASP A 186 -9.18 -4.30 -8.26
CA ASP A 186 -8.92 -3.54 -9.48
C ASP A 186 -8.69 -2.06 -9.13
N ALA A 187 -9.48 -1.45 -8.24
CA ALA A 187 -9.24 -0.07 -7.79
C ALA A 187 -7.85 0.14 -7.17
N HIS A 188 -7.32 -0.85 -6.43
CA HIS A 188 -5.96 -0.77 -5.90
C HIS A 188 -4.90 -0.97 -6.99
N ARG A 189 -5.06 -1.99 -7.83
CA ARG A 189 -4.15 -2.30 -8.93
C ARG A 189 -4.07 -1.16 -9.95
N ASP A 190 -5.20 -0.55 -10.26
CA ASP A 190 -5.31 0.55 -11.22
C ASP A 190 -4.69 1.83 -10.67
N ALA A 191 -4.81 2.09 -9.36
CA ALA A 191 -4.07 3.17 -8.72
C ALA A 191 -2.55 2.96 -8.85
N LEU A 192 -2.05 1.74 -8.64
CA LEU A 192 -0.63 1.44 -8.82
C LEU A 192 -0.16 1.58 -10.27
N VAL A 193 -1.00 1.21 -11.24
CA VAL A 193 -0.72 1.39 -12.68
C VAL A 193 -0.69 2.88 -13.03
N PHE A 194 -1.71 3.64 -12.62
CA PHE A 194 -1.79 5.08 -12.86
C PHE A 194 -0.56 5.82 -12.28
N GLU A 195 -0.15 5.45 -11.07
CA GLU A 195 0.99 6.05 -10.39
C GLU A 195 2.34 5.81 -11.06
N ARG A 196 2.44 4.85 -12.00
CA ARG A 196 3.64 4.69 -12.84
C ARG A 196 3.93 5.96 -13.62
N ALA A 197 2.91 6.49 -14.29
CA ALA A 197 3.01 7.74 -15.03
C ALA A 197 3.25 8.92 -14.07
N VAL A 198 2.61 8.93 -12.89
CA VAL A 198 2.71 10.08 -11.97
C VAL A 198 4.08 10.21 -11.33
N TRP A 199 4.58 9.17 -10.67
CA TRP A 199 5.79 9.28 -9.83
C TRP A 199 6.65 8.02 -9.81
N ARG A 200 6.09 6.82 -9.94
CA ARG A 200 6.84 5.59 -9.66
C ARG A 200 7.94 5.34 -10.66
N ASP A 201 7.72 5.62 -11.94
CA ASP A 201 8.76 5.44 -12.95
C ASP A 201 9.89 6.46 -12.76
N ALA A 202 9.57 7.71 -12.42
CA ALA A 202 10.57 8.75 -12.12
C ALA A 202 11.39 8.43 -10.85
N VAL A 203 10.74 7.98 -9.79
CA VAL A 203 11.43 7.56 -8.55
C VAL A 203 12.26 6.30 -8.79
N PHE A 204 11.74 5.32 -9.52
CA PHE A 204 12.51 4.12 -9.87
C PHE A 204 13.75 4.47 -10.69
N ALA A 205 13.62 5.32 -11.71
CA ALA A 205 14.75 5.81 -12.50
C ALA A 205 15.80 6.52 -11.62
N SER A 206 15.36 7.39 -10.70
CA SER A 206 16.26 8.05 -9.75
C SER A 206 16.96 7.06 -8.80
N LEU A 207 16.31 5.95 -8.44
CA LEU A 207 16.93 4.89 -7.63
C LEU A 207 17.97 4.09 -8.43
N THR A 208 17.72 3.82 -9.72
CA THR A 208 18.66 3.09 -10.59
C THR A 208 19.84 3.94 -11.03
N ASP A 209 19.61 5.23 -11.27
CA ASP A 209 20.63 6.22 -11.64
C ASP A 209 21.34 6.80 -10.42
N GLY A 210 20.84 6.48 -9.23
CA GLY A 210 21.40 6.92 -7.96
C GLY A 210 22.84 6.48 -7.73
N GLY A 211 23.49 7.17 -6.78
CA GLY A 211 24.87 6.88 -6.36
C GLY A 211 25.06 5.42 -5.92
N GLN A 212 26.32 4.98 -5.87
CA GLN A 212 26.68 3.59 -5.52
C GLN A 212 26.05 3.13 -4.20
N ASP A 213 25.85 4.03 -3.23
CA ASP A 213 25.29 3.71 -1.92
C ASP A 213 23.82 3.25 -1.97
N VAL A 214 22.98 3.88 -2.79
CA VAL A 214 21.56 3.51 -2.94
C VAL A 214 21.44 2.15 -3.61
N ARG A 215 22.22 1.94 -4.68
CA ARG A 215 22.29 0.64 -5.37
C ARG A 215 22.82 -0.45 -4.44
N HIS A 216 23.81 -0.14 -3.61
CA HIS A 216 24.34 -1.07 -2.62
C HIS A 216 23.28 -1.44 -1.57
N ALA A 217 22.55 -0.47 -1.01
CA ALA A 217 21.47 -0.72 -0.06
C ALA A 217 20.36 -1.61 -0.63
N LEU A 218 19.95 -1.36 -1.89
CA LEU A 218 18.97 -2.19 -2.58
C LEU A 218 19.48 -3.60 -2.85
N SER A 219 20.75 -3.77 -3.23
CA SER A 219 21.35 -5.09 -3.48
C SER A 219 21.38 -5.99 -2.25
N ARG A 220 21.40 -5.39 -1.05
CA ARG A 220 21.42 -6.11 0.23
C ARG A 220 20.04 -6.54 0.71
N LEU A 221 18.96 -6.11 0.06
CA LEU A 221 17.62 -6.56 0.42
C LEU A 221 17.46 -8.04 0.13
N ALA A 222 17.18 -8.84 1.17
CA ALA A 222 16.80 -10.23 0.97
C ALA A 222 15.51 -10.34 0.14
N PRO A 223 15.28 -11.44 -0.62
CA PRO A 223 14.02 -11.68 -1.29
C PRO A 223 12.83 -11.56 -0.31
N GLY A 224 11.82 -10.76 -0.67
CA GLY A 224 10.67 -10.46 0.18
C GLY A 224 10.89 -9.32 1.19
N GLY A 225 12.14 -8.91 1.41
CA GLY A 225 12.51 -7.79 2.27
C GLY A 225 12.17 -6.43 1.66
N TYR A 226 12.17 -5.41 2.51
CA TYR A 226 11.85 -4.03 2.13
C TYR A 226 12.71 -3.01 2.88
N LEU A 227 12.85 -1.83 2.28
CA LEU A 227 13.37 -0.62 2.91
C LEU A 227 12.24 0.39 3.02
N THR A 228 12.24 1.14 4.11
CA THR A 228 11.33 2.26 4.32
C THR A 228 12.14 3.55 4.33
N VAL A 229 11.72 4.51 3.51
CA VAL A 229 12.34 5.85 3.43
C VAL A 229 11.28 6.93 3.47
N SER A 230 11.70 8.19 3.64
CA SER A 230 10.80 9.35 3.58
C SER A 230 10.07 9.42 2.23
N ILE A 231 8.85 9.93 2.22
CA ILE A 231 8.05 10.16 0.99
C ILE A 231 8.60 11.28 0.10
N VAL A 232 9.65 11.98 0.50
CA VAL A 232 10.22 13.12 -0.23
C VAL A 232 10.50 12.83 -1.72
N PRO A 233 11.12 11.70 -2.13
CA PRO A 233 11.34 11.41 -3.55
C PRO A 233 10.04 11.42 -4.37
N VAL A 234 8.95 10.91 -3.77
CA VAL A 234 7.62 10.90 -4.38
C VAL A 234 7.08 12.32 -4.52
N LEU A 235 7.14 13.10 -3.45
CA LEU A 235 6.64 14.48 -3.46
C LEU A 235 7.42 15.38 -4.43
N LEU A 236 8.73 15.19 -4.54
CA LEU A 236 9.55 15.93 -5.51
C LEU A 236 9.16 15.56 -6.94
N ALA A 237 8.99 14.28 -7.27
CA ALA A 237 8.54 13.86 -8.60
C ALA A 237 7.16 14.44 -8.96
N VAL A 238 6.20 14.36 -8.03
CA VAL A 238 4.84 14.87 -8.22
C VAL A 238 4.82 16.40 -8.36
N SER A 239 5.64 17.11 -7.60
CA SER A 239 5.69 18.59 -7.63
C SER A 239 6.09 19.18 -8.98
N GLN A 240 6.70 18.39 -9.87
CA GLN A 240 7.09 18.82 -11.21
C GLN A 240 5.98 18.65 -12.26
N VAL A 241 4.85 18.03 -11.90
CA VAL A 241 3.75 17.75 -12.85
C VAL A 241 2.98 19.02 -13.22
N SER A 242 2.58 19.79 -12.23
CA SER A 242 1.74 20.99 -12.40
C SER A 242 1.86 21.90 -11.17
N GLU A 243 1.37 23.13 -11.28
CA GLU A 243 1.25 24.05 -10.14
C GLU A 243 0.28 23.51 -9.06
N TYR A 244 -0.80 22.85 -9.48
CA TYR A 244 -1.73 22.18 -8.56
C TYR A 244 -1.03 21.08 -7.76
N CYS A 245 -0.36 20.15 -8.44
CA CYS A 245 0.41 19.09 -7.79
C CYS A 245 1.46 19.64 -6.83
N ARG A 246 2.20 20.68 -7.23
CA ARG A 246 3.18 21.35 -6.36
C ARG A 246 2.56 21.90 -5.09
N THR A 247 1.45 22.63 -5.22
CA THR A 247 0.73 23.21 -4.08
C THR A 247 0.27 22.11 -3.12
N ARG A 248 -0.32 21.04 -3.66
CA ARG A 248 -0.75 19.89 -2.87
C ARG A 248 0.41 19.17 -2.18
N CYS A 249 1.57 19.02 -2.84
CA CYS A 249 2.77 18.49 -2.21
C CYS A 249 3.23 19.33 -1.02
N ILE A 250 3.20 20.66 -1.13
CA ILE A 250 3.54 21.57 -0.03
C ILE A 250 2.58 21.39 1.15
N GLU A 251 1.27 21.37 0.91
CA GLU A 251 0.26 21.12 1.95
C GLU A 251 0.46 19.77 2.65
N VAL A 252 0.82 18.73 1.89
CA VAL A 252 1.12 17.41 2.44
C VAL A 252 2.38 17.46 3.30
N ILE A 253 3.45 18.14 2.88
CA ILE A 253 4.65 18.29 3.71
C ILE A 253 4.31 18.94 5.04
N ASP A 254 3.58 20.05 5.02
CA ASP A 254 3.21 20.79 6.23
C ASP A 254 2.34 19.92 7.17
N ALA A 255 1.38 19.17 6.61
CA ALA A 255 0.56 18.22 7.37
C ALA A 255 1.37 17.08 7.99
N GLN A 256 2.34 16.53 7.25
CA GLN A 256 3.17 15.43 7.68
C GLN A 256 4.16 15.85 8.77
N LEU A 257 4.74 17.05 8.68
CA LEU A 257 5.59 17.61 9.73
C LEU A 257 4.82 17.74 11.06
N ALA A 258 3.60 18.27 11.02
CA ALA A 258 2.75 18.38 12.19
C ALA A 258 2.41 17.01 12.79
N LEU A 259 2.01 16.04 11.95
CA LEU A 259 1.66 14.69 12.39
C LEU A 259 2.87 13.94 12.98
N ILE A 260 4.03 14.04 12.34
CA ILE A 260 5.27 13.44 12.85
C ILE A 260 5.65 14.03 14.21
N GLY A 261 5.57 15.36 14.35
CA GLY A 261 5.83 16.04 15.63
C GLY A 261 4.93 15.52 16.75
N MET A 262 3.62 15.47 16.52
CA MET A 262 2.65 14.93 17.48
C MET A 262 2.94 13.47 17.85
N ASN A 263 3.27 12.64 16.86
CA ASN A 263 3.56 11.22 17.09
C ASN A 263 4.84 11.01 17.91
N ILE A 264 5.89 11.80 17.66
CA ILE A 264 7.13 11.76 18.44
C ILE A 264 6.86 12.16 19.88
N GLU A 265 6.16 13.27 20.12
CA GLU A 265 5.82 13.72 21.49
C GLU A 265 5.02 12.65 22.25
N THR A 266 4.05 12.03 21.58
CA THR A 266 3.26 10.94 22.15
C THR A 266 4.13 9.72 22.50
N ALA A 267 5.06 9.34 21.63
CA ALA A 267 5.97 8.22 21.88
C ALA A 267 6.96 8.51 23.03
N LEU A 268 7.47 9.75 23.12
CA LEU A 268 8.33 10.18 24.22
C LEU A 268 7.58 10.16 25.56
N ALA A 269 6.31 10.57 25.57
CA ALA A 269 5.45 10.46 26.76
C ALA A 269 5.20 9.00 27.18
N ARG A 270 5.06 8.08 26.21
CA ARG A 270 4.88 6.63 26.45
C ARG A 270 6.12 5.96 27.06
N ARG A 271 7.32 6.46 26.75
CA ARG A 271 8.63 5.94 27.22
C ARG A 271 8.87 4.45 26.92
N HIS A 272 8.35 3.96 25.79
CA HIS A 272 8.55 2.56 25.39
C HIS A 272 9.91 2.36 24.69
N ALA A 273 10.69 1.37 25.10
CA ALA A 273 12.04 1.15 24.56
C ALA A 273 12.04 0.83 23.06
N ASP A 274 11.04 0.08 22.60
CA ASP A 274 10.89 -0.34 21.20
C ASP A 274 10.51 0.82 20.26
N ASP A 275 10.12 1.98 20.79
CA ASP A 275 9.81 3.16 19.98
C ASP A 275 11.08 3.92 19.54
N ARG A 276 12.25 3.60 20.09
CA ARG A 276 13.49 4.34 19.80
C ARG A 276 13.89 4.30 18.32
N PRO A 277 13.91 3.13 17.63
CA PRO A 277 14.24 3.09 16.21
C PRO A 277 13.25 3.91 15.37
N ALA A 278 11.94 3.71 15.59
CA ALA A 278 10.91 4.43 14.87
C ALA A 278 10.96 5.95 15.10
N THR A 279 11.29 6.40 16.32
CA THR A 279 11.50 7.82 16.61
C THR A 279 12.67 8.41 15.84
N ARG A 280 13.78 7.67 15.68
CA ARG A 280 14.92 8.13 14.87
C ARG A 280 14.55 8.24 13.40
N GLU A 281 13.83 7.25 12.87
CA GLU A 281 13.36 7.27 11.48
C GLU A 281 12.41 8.45 11.23
N LEU A 282 11.43 8.66 12.10
CA LEU A 282 10.50 9.79 12.02
C LEU A 282 11.20 11.15 12.07
N ARG A 283 12.22 11.31 12.92
CA ARG A 283 13.06 12.52 12.92
C ARG A 283 13.81 12.70 11.60
N GLY A 284 14.34 11.61 11.04
CA GLY A 284 14.95 11.61 9.72
C GLY A 284 13.96 12.00 8.61
N PHE A 285 12.72 11.52 8.68
CA PHE A 285 11.65 11.88 7.75
C PHE A 285 11.28 13.36 7.87
N ALA A 286 11.13 13.89 9.09
CA ALA A 286 10.85 15.30 9.33
C ALA A 286 11.96 16.20 8.74
N GLN A 287 13.22 15.90 9.01
CA GLN A 287 14.35 16.66 8.44
C GLN A 287 14.38 16.62 6.91
N ALA A 288 14.06 15.47 6.30
CA ALA A 288 13.97 15.35 4.85
C ALA A 288 12.82 16.19 4.27
N LEU A 289 11.65 16.17 4.93
CA LEU A 289 10.47 16.95 4.56
C LEU A 289 10.73 18.45 4.69
N GLU A 290 11.38 18.91 5.76
CA GLU A 290 11.80 20.30 5.93
C GLU A 290 12.70 20.75 4.77
N ARG A 291 13.74 19.97 4.42
CA ARG A 291 14.60 20.31 3.28
C ARG A 291 13.82 20.37 1.96
N ALA A 292 12.92 19.41 1.73
CA ALA A 292 12.07 19.40 0.55
C ALA A 292 11.15 20.64 0.50
N ARG A 293 10.59 21.04 1.65
CA ARG A 293 9.76 22.24 1.76
C ARG A 293 10.50 23.52 1.36
N HIS A 294 11.75 23.66 1.77
CA HIS A 294 12.61 24.78 1.39
C HIS A 294 12.96 24.74 -0.10
N ALA A 295 13.33 23.56 -0.62
CA ALA A 295 13.62 23.39 -2.05
C ALA A 295 12.41 23.73 -2.93
N LEU A 296 11.22 23.25 -2.57
CA LEU A 296 9.98 23.56 -3.28
C LEU A 296 9.56 25.03 -3.14
N ALA A 297 10.01 25.76 -2.12
CA ALA A 297 9.78 27.20 -2.06
C ALA A 297 10.73 27.97 -3.00
N ALA A 298 11.97 27.49 -3.15
CA ALA A 298 13.00 28.15 -3.96
C ALA A 298 12.92 27.85 -5.46
N MET A 299 12.38 26.70 -5.87
CA MET A 299 12.28 26.33 -7.28
C MET A 299 11.23 27.15 -8.03
N PRO A 300 11.42 27.50 -9.31
CA PRO A 300 10.38 28.13 -10.13
C PRO A 300 9.19 27.18 -10.34
N ALA A 301 7.99 27.72 -10.49
CA ALA A 301 6.79 26.93 -10.76
C ALA A 301 6.96 26.10 -12.06
N PRO A 302 6.43 24.87 -12.12
CA PRO A 302 6.40 24.11 -13.38
C PRO A 302 5.70 24.93 -14.46
N VAL A 303 6.28 25.00 -15.66
CA VAL A 303 5.68 25.74 -16.77
C VAL A 303 4.46 24.97 -17.29
N ALA A 304 3.32 25.65 -17.38
CA ALA A 304 2.09 25.06 -17.90
C ALA A 304 2.28 24.53 -19.33
N GLY A 305 1.73 23.35 -19.62
CA GLY A 305 1.75 22.75 -20.96
C GLY A 305 2.98 21.91 -21.31
N ILE A 306 3.97 21.75 -20.41
CA ILE A 306 5.11 20.83 -20.65
C ILE A 306 4.67 19.36 -20.68
N ARG A 307 3.67 19.01 -19.89
CA ARG A 307 3.27 17.63 -19.66
C ARG A 307 1.80 17.42 -20.03
N GLU A 308 1.55 16.66 -21.09
CA GLU A 308 0.23 16.51 -21.72
C GLU A 308 -0.83 15.88 -20.80
N ASP A 309 -0.44 14.99 -19.89
CA ASP A 309 -1.33 14.30 -18.94
C ASP A 309 -1.52 15.06 -17.60
N ALA A 310 -0.95 16.26 -17.43
CA ALA A 310 -0.98 16.99 -16.16
C ALA A 310 -2.42 17.25 -15.66
N ALA A 311 -3.34 17.64 -16.53
CA ALA A 311 -4.74 17.89 -16.15
C ALA A 311 -5.45 16.62 -15.64
N ARG A 312 -5.14 15.46 -16.24
CA ARG A 312 -5.67 14.16 -15.80
C ARG A 312 -5.12 13.78 -14.42
N ILE A 313 -3.83 14.03 -14.18
CA ILE A 313 -3.19 13.77 -12.88
C ILE A 313 -3.78 14.69 -11.81
N ASP A 314 -3.97 15.97 -12.11
CA ASP A 314 -4.58 16.94 -11.20
C ASP A 314 -5.99 16.50 -10.80
N ALA A 315 -6.82 16.09 -11.77
CA ALA A 315 -8.18 15.61 -11.52
C ALA A 315 -8.20 14.34 -10.66
N TRP A 316 -7.32 13.37 -10.97
CA TRP A 316 -7.20 12.13 -10.20
C TRP A 316 -6.77 12.39 -8.75
N LEU A 317 -5.83 13.31 -8.54
CA LEU A 317 -5.33 13.68 -7.22
C LEU A 317 -6.35 14.51 -6.42
N ALA A 318 -7.22 15.25 -7.10
CA ALA A 318 -8.32 16.01 -6.52
C ALA A 318 -9.54 15.15 -6.15
N ASP A 319 -9.50 13.82 -6.39
CA ASP A 319 -10.64 12.91 -6.23
C ASP A 319 -11.89 13.35 -7.01
N ARG A 320 -11.70 14.03 -8.14
CA ARG A 320 -12.82 14.44 -9.00
C ARG A 320 -13.20 13.25 -9.91
N PRO A 321 -14.46 12.82 -9.93
CA PRO A 321 -14.90 11.81 -10.89
C PRO A 321 -14.78 12.36 -12.32
N ASP A 322 -14.05 11.62 -13.15
CA ASP A 322 -13.86 11.70 -14.60
C ASP A 322 -13.12 12.88 -15.27
N VAL A 323 -11.96 12.55 -15.84
CA VAL A 323 -11.55 12.96 -17.21
C VAL A 323 -11.49 11.73 -18.15
N ASP A 324 -11.78 10.52 -17.65
CA ASP A 324 -11.56 9.26 -18.39
C ASP A 324 -12.72 8.91 -19.37
N THR A 325 -13.69 9.82 -19.59
CA THR A 325 -14.76 9.66 -20.59
C THR A 325 -14.49 10.33 -21.95
N LEU A 326 -13.28 10.87 -22.19
CA LEU A 326 -12.91 11.48 -23.48
C LEU A 326 -11.81 10.71 -24.20
N ALA A 327 -12.00 9.40 -24.38
CA ALA A 327 -11.37 8.61 -25.44
C ALA A 327 -12.10 7.25 -25.56
N ALA A 328 -13.28 7.27 -26.16
CA ALA A 328 -13.90 6.11 -26.79
C ALA A 328 -13.73 6.25 -28.32
#